data_AF-A0A327W0Z9-F1
#
_entry.id   AF-A0A327W0Z9-F1
#
_cell.length_a   1.000
_cell.length_b   1.000
_cell.length_c   1.000
_cell.angle_alpha   90.00
_cell.angle_beta   90.00
_cell.angle_gamma   90.00
#
_symmetry.space_group_name_H-M   'P 1'
#
loop_
_entity.id
_entity.type
_entity.pdbx_description
1 polymer ?
#
loop_
_entity_poly.entity_id
_entity_poly.type
_entity_poly.pdbx_seq_one_letter_code
_entity_poly.pdbx_strand_id
1 'polypeptide(L)'
;MGRFFLYFWLVFIAYFVFVHPAIIYYNTNYGEDVSGRSEVSVMICLALSVLMWGAAFLVSLWYIYKYTFQARKNLNRLATNGTPLKAKIMSVKPLKGPNEKELKLAVKNLQGEEVTYKMGINDSRPYENRFETGKHLTLRIDPAFRGFPYVVVEGSFGHVNYRLYAVWLLFLSGVAYYFYFAYQTESKGDGWRFLVFSHPLIISALVLLSFGLIFYLVVVKIIWKLLFKGTDGKDALKLKFLGAKTIAKIVRIAQTGVYINEQPEVKYDISFQDKRGTTHQASVKKIIQLIDIGDAKPTEKEIFYLPEDPSLVGFSEDINDHE
;
A
#
# COMPACT_ATOMS: atom_id res chain seq x y z
N MET A 1 -3.92 0.35 -21.06
CA MET A 1 -4.39 -0.93 -20.49
C MET A 1 -4.82 -0.88 -19.01
N GLY A 2 -4.20 -0.09 -18.13
CA GLY A 2 -4.43 -0.21 -16.67
C GLY A 2 -5.85 0.06 -16.13
N ARG A 3 -6.59 1.07 -16.63
CA ARG A 3 -7.93 1.39 -16.10
C ARG A 3 -9.00 0.37 -16.48
N PHE A 4 -9.02 -0.06 -17.74
CA PHE A 4 -9.95 -1.09 -18.20
C PHE A 4 -9.75 -2.41 -17.45
N PHE A 5 -8.50 -2.84 -17.29
CA PHE A 5 -8.17 -4.02 -16.51
C PHE A 5 -8.66 -3.90 -15.06
N LEU A 6 -8.46 -2.74 -14.41
CA LEU A 6 -8.93 -2.51 -13.04
C LEU A 6 -10.47 -2.54 -12.93
N TYR A 7 -11.18 -1.88 -13.85
CA TYR A 7 -12.64 -1.92 -13.85
C TYR A 7 -13.18 -3.33 -14.15
N PHE A 8 -12.56 -4.05 -15.07
CA PHE A 8 -12.91 -5.44 -15.38
C PHE A 8 -12.78 -6.31 -14.12
N TRP A 9 -11.64 -6.28 -13.43
CA TRP A 9 -11.45 -7.08 -12.21
C TRP A 9 -12.39 -6.68 -11.08
N LEU A 10 -12.70 -5.39 -10.93
CA LEU A 10 -13.65 -4.92 -9.92
C LEU A 10 -15.05 -5.49 -10.18
N VAL A 11 -15.55 -5.36 -11.42
CA VAL A 11 -16.86 -5.89 -11.81
C VAL A 11 -16.89 -7.41 -11.72
N PHE A 12 -15.83 -8.07 -12.17
CA PHE A 12 -15.67 -9.53 -12.09
C PHE A 12 -15.73 -10.01 -10.64
N ILE A 13 -14.96 -9.42 -9.72
CA ILE A 13 -15.00 -9.78 -8.30
C ILE A 13 -16.37 -9.49 -7.71
N ALA A 14 -16.96 -8.32 -8.00
CA ALA A 14 -18.30 -7.96 -7.51
C ALA A 14 -19.37 -8.97 -7.95
N TYR A 15 -19.28 -9.49 -9.18
CA TYR A 15 -20.15 -10.56 -9.66
C TYR A 15 -20.02 -11.83 -8.80
N PHE A 16 -18.81 -12.31 -8.56
CA PHE A 16 -18.59 -13.54 -7.77
C PHE A 16 -18.94 -13.37 -6.28
N VAL A 17 -18.81 -12.16 -5.74
CA VAL A 17 -19.15 -11.88 -4.34
C VAL A 17 -20.65 -11.73 -4.16
N PHE A 18 -21.36 -11.00 -5.02
CA PHE A 18 -22.77 -10.62 -4.77
C PHE A 18 -23.77 -11.33 -5.69
N VAL A 19 -23.47 -11.44 -6.97
CA VAL A 19 -24.44 -11.92 -7.97
C VAL A 19 -24.45 -13.45 -8.01
N HIS A 20 -23.28 -14.08 -8.03
CA HIS A 20 -23.17 -15.53 -8.16
C HIS A 20 -23.81 -16.31 -6.99
N PRO A 21 -23.58 -15.94 -5.71
CA PRO A 21 -24.25 -16.60 -4.60
C PRO A 21 -25.78 -16.45 -4.65
N ALA A 22 -26.27 -15.27 -5.05
CA ALA A 22 -27.69 -15.01 -5.24
C ALA A 22 -28.30 -15.92 -6.32
N ILE A 23 -27.66 -16.03 -7.49
CA ILE A 23 -28.13 -16.92 -8.56
C ILE A 23 -28.22 -18.38 -8.09
N ILE A 24 -27.19 -18.87 -7.40
CA ILE A 24 -27.20 -20.25 -6.90
C ILE A 24 -28.34 -20.44 -5.90
N TYR A 25 -28.44 -19.57 -4.91
CA TYR A 25 -29.45 -19.68 -3.86
C TYR A 25 -30.88 -19.62 -4.42
N TYR A 26 -31.18 -18.61 -5.25
CA TYR A 26 -32.52 -18.40 -5.77
C TYR A 26 -32.98 -19.46 -6.78
N ASN A 27 -32.06 -20.22 -7.38
CA ASN A 27 -32.42 -21.35 -8.24
C ASN A 27 -32.52 -22.69 -7.50
N THR A 28 -31.96 -22.80 -6.29
CA THR A 28 -31.86 -24.08 -5.57
C THR A 28 -32.76 -24.18 -4.35
N ASN A 29 -32.85 -23.12 -3.54
CA ASN A 29 -33.50 -23.16 -2.23
C ASN A 29 -34.71 -22.21 -2.11
N TYR A 30 -34.92 -21.33 -3.09
CA TYR A 30 -36.02 -20.37 -3.03
C TYR A 30 -37.37 -21.05 -3.27
N GLY A 31 -38.30 -20.81 -2.37
CA GLY A 31 -39.65 -21.39 -2.43
C GLY A 31 -39.81 -22.74 -1.74
N GLU A 32 -38.73 -23.31 -1.17
CA GLU A 32 -38.84 -24.47 -0.28
C GLU A 32 -39.70 -24.17 0.95
N ASP A 33 -40.34 -25.21 1.50
CA ASP A 33 -41.01 -25.13 2.79
C ASP A 33 -39.97 -25.03 3.92
N VAL A 34 -40.02 -23.95 4.68
CA VAL A 34 -39.05 -23.60 5.73
C VAL A 34 -39.59 -23.84 7.14
N SER A 35 -40.86 -24.23 7.26
CA SER A 35 -41.58 -24.37 8.54
C SER A 35 -40.96 -25.42 9.47
N GLY A 36 -40.39 -26.49 8.91
CA GLY A 36 -39.76 -27.59 9.66
C GLY A 36 -38.29 -27.38 10.07
N ARG A 37 -37.70 -26.20 9.80
CA ARG A 37 -36.27 -25.98 10.05
C ARG A 37 -35.98 -25.66 11.52
N SER A 38 -34.87 -26.20 12.02
CA SER A 38 -34.42 -26.00 13.40
C SER A 38 -34.14 -24.53 13.71
N GLU A 39 -34.82 -23.99 14.71
CA GLU A 39 -34.69 -22.59 15.14
C GLU A 39 -33.27 -22.22 15.56
N VAL A 40 -32.58 -23.16 16.22
CA VAL A 40 -31.19 -22.97 16.68
C VAL A 40 -30.26 -22.76 15.48
N SER A 41 -30.40 -23.56 14.43
CA SER A 41 -29.56 -23.47 13.24
C SER A 41 -29.73 -22.14 12.51
N VAL A 42 -30.97 -21.64 12.45
CA VAL A 42 -31.33 -20.36 11.83
C VAL A 42 -30.75 -19.20 12.62
N MET A 43 -30.86 -19.23 13.94
CA MET A 43 -30.29 -18.19 14.81
C MET A 43 -28.76 -18.14 14.72
N ILE A 44 -28.09 -19.30 14.62
CA ILE A 44 -26.65 -19.36 14.38
C ILE A 44 -26.30 -18.75 13.02
N CYS A 45 -27.04 -19.07 11.97
CA CYS A 45 -26.83 -18.51 10.63
C CYS A 45 -27.02 -16.99 10.61
N LEU A 46 -28.04 -16.48 11.32
CA LEU A 46 -28.32 -15.05 11.43
C LEU A 46 -27.21 -14.32 12.20
N ALA A 47 -26.84 -14.85 13.37
CA ALA A 47 -25.74 -14.30 14.16
C ALA A 47 -24.44 -14.28 13.36
N LEU A 48 -24.13 -15.38 12.66
CA LEU A 48 -22.95 -15.47 11.79
C LEU A 48 -22.98 -14.41 10.69
N SER A 49 -24.09 -14.27 9.98
CA SER A 49 -24.23 -13.26 8.92
C SER A 49 -24.00 -11.84 9.43
N VAL A 50 -24.66 -11.47 10.54
CA VAL A 50 -24.53 -10.14 11.15
C VAL A 50 -23.11 -9.87 11.62
N LEU A 51 -22.46 -10.86 12.28
CA LEU A 51 -21.09 -10.73 12.74
C LEU A 51 -20.10 -10.55 11.57
N MET A 52 -20.28 -11.29 10.48
CA MET A 52 -19.39 -11.20 9.32
C MET A 52 -19.52 -9.87 8.59
N TRP A 53 -20.75 -9.40 8.36
CA TRP A 53 -20.97 -8.07 7.80
C TRP A 53 -20.46 -6.97 8.72
N GLY A 54 -20.72 -7.08 10.03
CA GLY A 54 -20.18 -6.16 11.04
C GLY A 54 -18.65 -6.08 10.98
N ALA A 55 -17.97 -7.23 10.91
CA ALA A 55 -16.52 -7.28 10.76
C ALA A 55 -16.05 -6.63 9.45
N ALA A 56 -16.69 -6.93 8.32
CA ALA A 56 -16.34 -6.33 7.02
C ALA A 56 -16.48 -4.79 7.03
N PHE A 57 -17.56 -4.29 7.63
CA PHE A 57 -17.81 -2.85 7.75
C PHE A 57 -16.86 -2.16 8.73
N LEU A 58 -16.57 -2.77 9.88
CA LEU A 58 -15.61 -2.22 10.86
C LEU A 58 -14.20 -2.16 10.29
N VAL A 59 -13.74 -3.23 9.61
CA VAL A 59 -12.42 -3.27 8.98
C VAL A 59 -12.31 -2.21 7.88
N SER A 60 -13.29 -2.12 7.00
CA SER A 60 -13.29 -1.11 5.93
C SER A 60 -13.35 0.32 6.49
N LEU A 61 -14.19 0.59 7.49
CA LEU A 61 -14.27 1.90 8.15
C LEU A 61 -12.93 2.28 8.81
N TRP A 62 -12.29 1.33 9.51
CA TRP A 62 -10.98 1.53 10.13
C TRP A 62 -9.92 1.92 9.08
N TYR A 63 -9.91 1.27 7.92
CA TYR A 63 -9.01 1.61 6.83
C TYR A 63 -9.28 3.00 6.25
N ILE A 64 -10.55 3.35 5.98
CA ILE A 64 -10.91 4.69 5.50
C ILE A 64 -10.47 5.75 6.52
N TYR A 65 -10.73 5.53 7.81
CA TYR A 65 -10.29 6.42 8.89
C TYR A 65 -8.78 6.58 8.96
N LYS A 66 -8.03 5.46 8.95
CA LYS A 66 -6.56 5.44 9.03
C LYS A 66 -5.91 6.17 7.86
N TYR A 67 -6.37 5.95 6.63
CA TYR A 67 -5.77 6.56 5.45
C TYR A 67 -6.27 7.97 5.15
N THR A 68 -7.31 8.45 5.86
CA THR A 68 -7.87 9.78 5.64
C THR A 68 -7.61 10.71 6.82
N PHE A 69 -8.21 10.43 7.98
CA PHE A 69 -8.11 11.31 9.15
C PHE A 69 -6.76 11.18 9.85
N GLN A 70 -6.29 9.95 10.10
CA GLN A 70 -5.00 9.75 10.74
C GLN A 70 -3.86 10.26 9.83
N ALA A 71 -3.94 10.04 8.52
CA ALA A 71 -3.01 10.61 7.55
C ALA A 71 -3.01 12.15 7.57
N ARG A 72 -4.19 12.80 7.62
CA ARG A 72 -4.30 14.25 7.75
C ARG A 72 -3.73 14.77 9.07
N LYS A 73 -4.00 14.09 10.19
CA LYS A 73 -3.43 14.43 11.50
C LYS A 73 -1.90 14.32 11.48
N ASN A 74 -1.38 13.26 10.88
CA ASN A 74 0.06 13.05 10.70
C ASN A 74 0.68 14.14 9.81
N LEU A 75 0.02 14.49 8.70
CA LEU A 75 0.45 15.55 7.80
C LEU A 75 0.55 16.89 8.52
N ASN A 76 -0.48 17.27 9.27
CA ASN A 76 -0.46 18.52 10.03
C ASN A 76 0.64 18.52 11.10
N ARG A 77 0.79 17.41 11.84
CA ARG A 77 1.87 17.24 12.81
C ARG A 77 3.25 17.34 12.16
N LEU A 78 3.42 16.74 10.98
CA LEU A 78 4.67 16.73 10.25
C LEU A 78 5.00 18.12 9.67
N ALA A 79 4.00 18.84 9.19
CA ALA A 79 4.16 20.19 8.70
C ALA A 79 4.66 21.15 9.79
N THR A 80 4.26 20.96 11.06
CA THR A 80 4.70 21.81 12.18
C THR A 80 5.98 21.32 12.87
N ASN A 81 6.09 20.01 13.11
CA ASN A 81 7.13 19.44 13.98
C ASN A 81 8.21 18.66 13.20
N GLY A 82 8.07 18.52 11.89
CA GLY A 82 9.05 17.83 11.06
C GLY A 82 10.37 18.58 10.97
N THR A 83 11.46 17.83 10.84
CA THR A 83 12.78 18.42 10.64
C THR A 83 12.82 19.08 9.26
N PRO A 84 13.12 20.39 9.17
CA PRO A 84 13.17 21.10 7.90
C PRO A 84 14.43 20.75 7.12
N LEU A 85 14.27 20.44 5.83
CA LEU A 85 15.35 20.24 4.87
C LEU A 85 15.15 21.13 3.66
N LYS A 86 16.17 21.88 3.28
CA LYS A 86 16.14 22.69 2.06
C LYS A 86 16.38 21.80 0.84
N ALA A 87 15.48 21.87 -0.13
CA ALA A 87 15.56 21.11 -1.36
C ALA A 87 15.55 22.06 -2.57
N LYS A 88 16.35 21.73 -3.59
CA LYS A 88 16.40 22.45 -4.86
C LYS A 88 15.61 21.70 -5.92
N ILE A 89 14.74 22.38 -6.65
CA ILE A 89 13.97 21.79 -7.75
C ILE A 89 14.88 21.61 -8.96
N MET A 90 15.12 20.36 -9.35
CA MET A 90 15.94 19.99 -10.50
C MET A 90 15.13 19.88 -11.79
N SER A 91 13.90 19.37 -11.72
CA SER A 91 13.00 19.30 -12.86
C SER A 91 11.55 19.27 -12.42
N VAL A 92 10.66 19.74 -13.28
CA VAL A 92 9.20 19.74 -13.08
C VAL A 92 8.56 19.06 -14.29
N LYS A 93 7.69 18.08 -14.05
CA LYS A 93 6.90 17.42 -15.10
C LYS A 93 5.41 17.57 -14.77
N PRO A 94 4.55 17.93 -15.73
CA PRO A 94 3.11 17.91 -15.50
C PRO A 94 2.61 16.47 -15.33
N LEU A 95 1.70 16.27 -14.38
CA LEU A 95 0.95 15.03 -14.20
C LEU A 95 -0.43 15.14 -14.88
N LYS A 96 -1.32 14.18 -14.63
CA LYS A 96 -2.61 14.06 -15.34
C LYS A 96 -3.59 15.20 -15.00
N GLY A 97 -3.49 15.80 -13.81
CA GLY A 97 -4.31 16.94 -13.41
C GLY A 97 -3.72 18.28 -13.85
N PRO A 98 -4.55 19.32 -14.08
CA PRO A 98 -4.09 20.64 -14.55
C PRO A 98 -3.12 21.32 -13.58
N ASN A 99 -3.21 21.00 -12.29
CA ASN A 99 -2.36 21.55 -11.23
C ASN A 99 -1.44 20.50 -10.60
N GLU A 100 -1.45 19.27 -11.11
CA GLU A 100 -0.62 18.19 -10.59
C GLU A 100 0.74 18.22 -11.29
N LYS A 101 1.81 18.22 -10.49
CA LYS A 101 3.19 18.27 -10.98
C LYS A 101 4.02 17.23 -10.25
N GLU A 102 4.93 16.59 -10.95
CA GLU A 102 6.00 15.78 -10.39
C GLU A 102 7.27 16.63 -10.32
N LEU A 103 7.84 16.74 -9.13
CA LEU A 103 9.09 17.47 -8.88
C LEU A 103 10.21 16.46 -8.67
N LYS A 104 11.36 16.66 -9.33
CA LYS A 104 12.63 16.03 -8.96
C LYS A 104 13.41 17.01 -8.11
N LEU A 105 13.77 16.63 -6.90
CA LEU A 105 14.40 17.48 -5.89
C LEU A 105 15.79 16.96 -5.55
N ALA A 106 16.75 17.87 -5.42
CA ALA A 106 18.04 17.61 -4.80
C ALA A 106 18.01 18.12 -3.35
N VAL A 107 18.29 17.25 -2.39
CA VAL A 107 18.18 17.56 -0.96
C VAL A 107 19.34 16.91 -0.19
N LYS A 108 19.85 17.60 0.83
CA LYS A 108 20.76 16.99 1.80
C LYS A 108 19.93 16.27 2.85
N ASN A 109 20.14 14.97 3.01
CA ASN A 109 19.40 14.15 3.96
C ASN A 109 19.79 14.47 5.43
N LEU A 110 19.22 13.77 6.41
CA LEU A 110 19.49 14.04 7.83
C LEU A 110 20.92 13.66 8.27
N GLN A 111 21.67 12.94 7.42
CA GLN A 111 23.09 12.65 7.60
C GLN A 111 24.01 13.62 6.85
N GLY A 112 23.44 14.59 6.11
CA GLY A 112 24.17 15.58 5.31
C GLY A 112 24.51 15.11 3.88
N GLU A 113 24.09 13.92 3.49
CA GLU A 113 24.38 13.32 2.18
C GLU A 113 23.44 13.86 1.11
N GLU A 114 23.95 14.11 -0.09
CA GLU A 114 23.12 14.54 -1.21
C GLU A 114 22.32 13.39 -1.80
N VAL A 115 20.99 13.56 -1.84
CA VAL A 115 20.06 12.58 -2.39
C VAL A 115 19.06 13.23 -3.34
N THR A 116 18.62 12.43 -4.31
CA THR A 116 17.55 12.80 -5.22
C THR A 116 16.22 12.25 -4.72
N TYR A 117 15.22 13.12 -4.59
CA TYR A 117 13.87 12.74 -4.19
C TYR A 117 12.88 13.28 -5.22
N LYS A 118 12.09 12.39 -5.79
CA LYS A 118 10.97 12.78 -6.64
C LYS A 118 9.71 12.84 -5.77
N MET A 119 8.76 13.69 -6.11
CA MET A 119 7.47 13.74 -5.43
C MET A 119 6.37 14.37 -6.29
N GLY A 120 5.16 13.84 -6.16
CA GLY A 120 3.95 14.46 -6.71
C GLY A 120 3.41 15.56 -5.80
N ILE A 121 3.08 16.71 -6.38
CA ILE A 121 2.38 17.81 -5.71
C ILE A 121 1.13 18.22 -6.49
N ASN A 122 0.16 18.77 -5.77
CA ASN A 122 -0.95 19.50 -6.37
C ASN A 122 -0.81 20.98 -6.00
N ASP A 123 -0.55 21.82 -6.98
CA ASP A 123 -0.28 23.24 -6.79
C ASP A 123 -1.58 24.03 -6.71
N SER A 124 -1.94 24.45 -5.49
CA SER A 124 -3.15 25.26 -5.26
C SER A 124 -3.07 26.67 -5.85
N ARG A 125 -1.86 27.18 -6.14
CA ARG A 125 -1.62 28.55 -6.62
C ARG A 125 -0.56 28.54 -7.73
N PRO A 126 -0.91 27.97 -8.91
CA PRO A 126 0.05 27.82 -10.00
C PRO A 126 0.53 29.16 -10.55
N TYR A 127 -0.28 30.21 -10.46
CA TYR A 127 0.05 31.57 -10.89
C TYR A 127 1.18 32.23 -10.08
N GLU A 128 1.52 31.71 -8.89
CA GLU A 128 2.65 32.20 -8.08
C GLU A 128 4.00 31.60 -8.52
N ASN A 129 3.99 30.67 -9.49
CA ASN A 129 5.21 30.06 -10.04
C ASN A 129 6.13 29.47 -8.94
N ARG A 130 5.56 28.97 -7.84
CA ARG A 130 6.32 28.51 -6.67
C ARG A 130 7.21 27.29 -6.94
N PHE A 131 6.83 26.48 -7.92
CA PHE A 131 7.48 25.22 -8.24
C PHE A 131 8.06 25.26 -9.65
N GLU A 132 9.19 25.93 -9.79
CA GLU A 132 9.95 26.03 -11.05
C GLU A 132 11.37 25.49 -10.84
N THR A 133 11.96 24.97 -11.92
CA THR A 133 13.35 24.51 -11.93
C THR A 133 14.29 25.60 -11.42
N GLY A 134 15.19 25.23 -10.51
CA GLY A 134 16.16 26.13 -9.88
C GLY A 134 15.67 26.80 -8.60
N LYS A 135 14.37 26.84 -8.31
CA LYS A 135 13.84 27.36 -7.03
C LYS A 135 14.09 26.39 -5.88
N HIS A 136 14.10 26.92 -4.67
CA HIS A 136 14.24 26.16 -3.44
C HIS A 136 12.90 26.05 -2.71
N LEU A 137 12.68 24.91 -2.08
CA LEU A 137 11.56 24.67 -1.19
C LEU A 137 12.04 24.00 0.10
N THR A 138 11.24 24.09 1.15
CA THR A 138 11.49 23.37 2.40
C THR A 138 10.66 22.11 2.43
N LEU A 139 11.31 20.97 2.64
CA LEU A 139 10.69 19.71 2.99
C LEU A 139 10.66 19.55 4.51
N ARG A 140 9.63 18.89 5.03
CA ARG A 140 9.52 18.50 6.44
C ARG A 140 9.49 16.98 6.51
N ILE A 141 10.40 16.40 7.31
CA ILE A 141 10.59 14.95 7.41
C ILE A 141 10.31 14.46 8.83
N ASP A 142 9.67 13.31 8.97
CA ASP A 142 9.51 12.62 10.26
C ASP A 142 10.81 11.86 10.55
N PRO A 143 11.67 12.32 11.48
CA PRO A 143 12.94 11.65 11.76
C PRO A 143 12.75 10.22 12.27
N ALA A 144 11.59 9.92 12.87
CA ALA A 144 11.30 8.59 13.40
C ALA A 144 10.54 7.69 12.40
N PHE A 145 10.14 8.20 11.22
CA PHE A 145 9.40 7.45 10.19
C PHE A 145 8.19 6.65 10.75
N ARG A 146 7.46 7.23 11.72
CA ARG A 146 6.42 6.53 12.50
C ARG A 146 5.07 6.46 11.77
N GLY A 147 4.71 7.48 11.00
CA GLY A 147 3.40 7.55 10.36
C GLY A 147 3.44 8.21 9.00
N PHE A 148 2.74 7.60 8.03
CA PHE A 148 2.54 8.19 6.70
C PHE A 148 1.65 9.45 6.79
N PRO A 149 1.92 10.51 6.00
CA PRO A 149 3.07 10.70 5.10
C PRO A 149 4.39 10.96 5.84
N TYR A 150 5.52 10.51 5.28
CA TYR A 150 6.86 10.62 5.91
C TYR A 150 7.60 11.91 5.56
N VAL A 151 7.32 12.47 4.38
CA VAL A 151 7.92 13.70 3.84
C VAL A 151 6.81 14.54 3.23
N VAL A 152 6.81 15.84 3.52
CA VAL A 152 5.85 16.81 2.98
C VAL A 152 6.54 18.13 2.63
N VAL A 153 5.99 18.88 1.69
CA VAL A 153 6.43 20.26 1.43
C VAL A 153 5.86 21.17 2.53
N GLU A 154 6.66 22.11 3.01
CA GLU A 154 6.20 23.12 3.96
C GLU A 154 4.99 23.90 3.43
N GLY A 155 3.97 24.09 4.27
CA GLY A 155 2.70 24.71 3.88
C GLY A 155 1.72 23.78 3.14
N SER A 156 2.02 22.47 3.04
CA SER A 156 1.05 21.48 2.54
C SER A 156 -0.12 21.32 3.49
N PHE A 157 -1.32 21.15 2.94
CA PHE A 157 -2.55 20.84 3.69
C PHE A 157 -3.28 19.66 3.06
N GLY A 158 -3.84 18.79 3.91
CA GLY A 158 -4.59 17.61 3.47
C GLY A 158 -6.09 17.86 3.45
N HIS A 159 -6.77 17.47 2.36
CA HIS A 159 -8.22 17.39 2.29
C HIS A 159 -8.72 15.98 2.57
N VAL A 160 -9.80 15.89 3.34
CA VAL A 160 -10.52 14.63 3.60
C VAL A 160 -11.43 14.35 2.41
N ASN A 161 -11.28 13.20 1.77
CA ASN A 161 -12.19 12.78 0.72
C ASN A 161 -13.45 12.13 1.32
N TYR A 162 -14.47 12.95 1.57
CA TYR A 162 -15.76 12.49 2.10
C TYR A 162 -16.54 11.57 1.14
N ARG A 163 -16.19 11.52 -0.15
CA ARG A 163 -16.88 10.65 -1.12
C ARG A 163 -16.73 9.16 -0.77
N LEU A 164 -15.58 8.76 -0.22
CA LEU A 164 -15.37 7.38 0.21
C LEU A 164 -16.30 6.98 1.35
N TYR A 165 -16.59 7.90 2.27
CA TYR A 165 -17.57 7.69 3.34
C TYR A 165 -19.00 7.61 2.79
N ALA A 166 -19.34 8.45 1.81
CA ALA A 166 -20.65 8.38 1.16
C ALA A 166 -20.84 7.04 0.43
N VAL A 167 -19.83 6.55 -0.30
CA VAL A 167 -19.85 5.23 -0.94
C VAL A 167 -19.94 4.11 0.10
N TRP A 168 -19.20 4.22 1.20
CA TRP A 168 -19.26 3.24 2.30
C TRP A 168 -20.66 3.19 2.95
N LEU A 169 -21.27 4.35 3.21
CA LEU A 169 -22.63 4.45 3.74
C LEU A 169 -23.65 3.89 2.75
N LEU A 170 -23.53 4.21 1.46
CA LEU A 170 -24.39 3.65 0.42
C LEU A 170 -24.30 2.12 0.38
N PHE A 171 -23.09 1.57 0.51
CA PHE A 171 -22.88 0.12 0.54
C PHE A 171 -23.49 -0.52 1.81
N LEU A 172 -23.29 0.10 2.97
CA LEU A 172 -23.94 -0.32 4.22
C LEU A 172 -25.47 -0.33 4.09
N SER A 173 -26.04 0.75 3.55
CA SER A 173 -27.48 0.86 3.29
C SER A 173 -27.97 -0.21 2.31
N GLY A 174 -27.18 -0.54 1.27
CA GLY A 174 -27.52 -1.59 0.32
C GLY A 174 -27.60 -2.98 0.96
N VAL A 175 -26.65 -3.31 1.84
CA VAL A 175 -26.67 -4.59 2.58
C VAL A 175 -27.83 -4.63 3.57
N ALA A 176 -28.04 -3.55 4.34
CA ALA A 176 -29.17 -3.45 5.27
C ALA A 176 -30.52 -3.56 4.54
N TYR A 177 -30.65 -2.92 3.38
CA TYR A 177 -31.82 -3.05 2.52
C TYR A 177 -32.00 -4.49 2.04
N TYR A 178 -30.93 -5.21 1.70
CA TYR A 178 -31.04 -6.61 1.28
C TYR A 178 -31.48 -7.53 2.44
N PHE A 179 -31.02 -7.31 3.68
CA PHE A 179 -31.57 -8.00 4.86
C PHE A 179 -33.08 -7.76 4.99
N TYR A 180 -33.52 -6.51 4.85
CA TYR A 180 -34.94 -6.16 4.89
C TYR A 180 -35.74 -6.80 3.74
N PHE A 181 -35.22 -6.72 2.51
CA PHE A 181 -35.83 -7.29 1.33
C PHE A 181 -36.01 -8.81 1.47
N ALA A 182 -34.94 -9.54 1.78
CA ALA A 182 -34.98 -10.98 1.98
C ALA A 182 -35.98 -11.36 3.08
N TYR A 183 -36.00 -10.61 4.20
CA TYR A 183 -36.99 -10.84 5.25
C TYR A 183 -38.43 -10.66 4.75
N GLN A 184 -38.73 -9.59 4.02
CA GLN A 184 -40.09 -9.35 3.51
C GLN A 184 -40.54 -10.40 2.49
N THR A 185 -39.64 -10.84 1.61
CA THR A 185 -40.01 -11.76 0.53
C THR A 185 -39.96 -13.23 0.94
N GLU A 186 -39.12 -13.59 1.90
CA GLU A 186 -38.79 -15.00 2.20
C GLU A 186 -39.28 -15.46 3.58
N SER A 187 -39.62 -14.53 4.49
CA SER A 187 -40.12 -14.88 5.83
C SER A 187 -41.42 -15.68 5.77
N LYS A 188 -42.38 -15.30 4.91
CA LYS A 188 -43.70 -15.94 4.77
C LYS A 188 -44.45 -16.19 6.10
N GLY A 189 -44.13 -15.44 7.17
CA GLY A 189 -44.69 -15.62 8.52
C GLY A 189 -43.85 -16.50 9.45
N ASP A 190 -42.83 -17.17 8.93
CA ASP A 190 -41.90 -18.06 9.64
C ASP A 190 -40.61 -17.36 10.12
N GLY A 191 -40.52 -16.04 9.98
CA GLY A 191 -39.38 -15.26 10.45
C GLY A 191 -38.12 -15.49 9.62
N TRP A 192 -36.97 -15.72 10.27
CA TRP A 192 -35.69 -15.90 9.58
C TRP A 192 -35.42 -17.34 9.10
N ARG A 193 -36.41 -18.25 9.16
CA ARG A 193 -36.21 -19.69 8.86
C ARG A 193 -35.72 -19.98 7.43
N PHE A 194 -35.88 -19.04 6.51
CA PHE A 194 -35.30 -19.11 5.16
C PHE A 194 -33.77 -19.02 5.14
N LEU A 195 -33.16 -18.46 6.19
CA LEU A 195 -31.73 -18.21 6.29
C LEU A 195 -30.96 -19.51 6.59
N VAL A 196 -30.34 -20.05 5.55
CA VAL A 196 -29.44 -21.19 5.60
C VAL A 196 -28.00 -20.76 5.30
N PHE A 197 -27.03 -21.62 5.57
CA PHE A 197 -25.62 -21.30 5.33
C PHE A 197 -25.31 -20.89 3.87
N SER A 198 -26.00 -21.48 2.90
CA SER A 198 -25.88 -21.14 1.47
C SER A 198 -26.54 -19.81 1.08
N HIS A 199 -27.22 -19.14 2.01
CA HIS A 199 -27.93 -17.90 1.73
C HIS A 199 -26.93 -16.79 1.32
N PRO A 200 -27.27 -15.92 0.35
CA PRO A 200 -26.34 -14.90 -0.14
C PRO A 200 -25.88 -13.94 0.95
N LEU A 201 -26.71 -13.67 1.96
CA LEU A 201 -26.35 -12.86 3.14
C LEU A 201 -25.14 -13.43 3.92
N ILE A 202 -24.90 -14.73 3.90
CA ILE A 202 -23.76 -15.39 4.56
C ILE A 202 -22.62 -15.58 3.58
N ILE A 203 -22.90 -16.23 2.44
CA ILE A 203 -21.86 -16.57 1.47
C ILE A 203 -21.18 -15.32 0.90
N SER A 204 -21.92 -14.25 0.61
CA SER A 204 -21.30 -13.02 0.08
C SER A 204 -20.35 -12.39 1.09
N ALA A 205 -20.73 -12.34 2.37
CA ALA A 205 -19.86 -11.83 3.44
C ALA A 205 -18.63 -12.72 3.63
N LEU A 206 -18.81 -14.04 3.58
CA LEU A 206 -17.72 -15.01 3.66
C LEU A 206 -16.73 -14.82 2.53
N VAL A 207 -17.22 -14.80 1.30
CA VAL A 207 -16.40 -14.63 0.10
C VAL A 207 -15.66 -13.30 0.16
N LEU A 208 -16.32 -12.20 0.54
CA LEU A 208 -15.68 -10.89 0.68
C LEU A 208 -14.54 -10.89 1.72
N LEU A 209 -14.79 -11.43 2.91
CA LEU A 209 -13.78 -11.52 3.98
C LEU A 209 -12.63 -12.46 3.61
N SER A 210 -12.94 -13.63 3.04
CA SER A 210 -11.96 -14.61 2.61
C SER A 210 -11.08 -14.08 1.49
N PHE A 211 -11.65 -13.45 0.45
CA PHE A 211 -10.85 -12.80 -0.60
C PHE A 211 -9.98 -11.69 -0.02
N GLY A 212 -10.51 -10.85 0.87
CA GLY A 212 -9.73 -9.80 1.53
C GLY A 212 -8.56 -10.38 2.35
N LEU A 213 -8.80 -11.45 3.11
CA LEU A 213 -7.78 -12.11 3.92
C LEU A 213 -6.74 -12.82 3.07
N ILE A 214 -7.15 -13.60 2.07
CA ILE A 214 -6.26 -14.32 1.17
C ILE A 214 -5.42 -13.32 0.38
N PHE A 215 -6.02 -12.25 -0.15
CA PHE A 215 -5.29 -11.20 -0.84
C PHE A 215 -4.24 -10.58 0.08
N TYR A 216 -4.60 -10.25 1.33
CA TYR A 216 -3.64 -9.72 2.30
C TYR A 216 -2.51 -10.72 2.63
N LEU A 217 -2.82 -11.99 2.88
CA LEU A 217 -1.82 -12.99 3.24
C LEU A 217 -0.91 -13.37 2.07
N VAL A 218 -1.48 -13.59 0.88
CA VAL A 218 -0.74 -14.06 -0.29
C VAL A 218 -0.01 -12.90 -0.95
N VAL A 219 -0.71 -11.80 -1.27
CA VAL A 219 -0.14 -10.70 -2.05
C VAL A 219 0.77 -9.84 -1.18
N VAL A 220 0.30 -9.40 0.00
CA VAL A 220 1.06 -8.45 0.84
C VAL A 220 2.15 -9.16 1.65
N LYS A 221 1.88 -10.34 2.21
CA LYS A 221 2.87 -11.01 3.07
C LYS A 221 3.84 -11.93 2.34
N ILE A 222 3.37 -12.71 1.37
CA ILE A 222 4.18 -13.75 0.73
C ILE A 222 4.85 -13.21 -0.52
N ILE A 223 4.06 -12.75 -1.50
CA ILE A 223 4.56 -12.26 -2.79
C ILE A 223 5.42 -11.01 -2.57
N TRP A 224 4.97 -10.06 -1.75
CA TRP A 224 5.74 -8.84 -1.49
C TRP A 224 7.06 -9.10 -0.75
N LYS A 225 7.08 -10.00 0.23
CA LYS A 225 8.30 -10.36 0.98
C LYS A 225 9.28 -11.21 0.16
N LEU A 226 8.79 -12.02 -0.78
CA LEU A 226 9.61 -12.85 -1.65
C LEU A 226 10.18 -12.06 -2.83
N LEU A 227 9.38 -11.17 -3.45
CA LEU A 227 9.79 -10.37 -4.61
C LEU A 227 10.54 -9.09 -4.24
N PHE A 228 10.27 -8.50 -3.06
CA PHE A 228 10.85 -7.22 -2.64
C PHE A 228 11.66 -7.38 -1.34
N LYS A 229 12.46 -8.44 -1.23
CA LYS A 229 13.47 -8.58 -0.16
C LYS A 229 14.70 -7.68 -0.42
N GLY A 230 14.43 -6.46 -0.88
CA GLY A 230 15.32 -5.33 -1.11
C GLY A 230 14.46 -4.10 -0.90
N THR A 231 14.68 -3.42 0.23
CA THR A 231 14.05 -2.15 0.65
C THR A 231 12.57 -1.97 0.26
N ASP A 232 11.65 -2.25 1.20
CA ASP A 232 10.24 -1.80 1.15
C ASP A 232 10.19 -0.31 0.74
N GLY A 233 9.12 0.17 0.08
CA GLY A 233 9.00 1.58 -0.28
C GLY A 233 9.19 2.51 0.92
N LYS A 234 8.85 2.05 2.13
CA LYS A 234 9.18 2.71 3.39
C LYS A 234 10.67 2.64 3.72
N ASP A 235 11.31 1.49 3.60
CA ASP A 235 12.72 1.29 3.94
C ASP A 235 13.67 1.97 2.95
N ALA A 236 13.33 1.98 1.65
CA ALA A 236 14.03 2.75 0.63
C ALA A 236 13.98 4.25 0.95
N LEU A 237 12.80 4.75 1.33
CA LEU A 237 12.62 6.15 1.73
C LEU A 237 13.34 6.46 3.05
N LYS A 238 13.32 5.52 4.00
CA LYS A 238 14.05 5.62 5.27
C LYS A 238 15.55 5.69 5.01
N LEU A 239 16.08 4.82 4.14
CA LEU A 239 17.49 4.80 3.77
C LEU A 239 17.89 6.07 3.01
N LYS A 240 17.03 6.58 2.13
CA LYS A 240 17.24 7.85 1.42
C LYS A 240 17.41 9.03 2.37
N PHE A 241 16.56 9.15 3.39
CA PHE A 241 16.54 10.33 4.26
C PHE A 241 17.32 10.20 5.58
N LEU A 242 17.55 8.98 6.08
CA LEU A 242 18.28 8.71 7.32
C LEU A 242 19.61 7.97 7.10
N GLY A 243 19.85 7.45 5.90
CA GLY A 243 21.04 6.67 5.60
C GLY A 243 22.31 7.52 5.49
N ALA A 244 23.42 6.95 5.92
CA ALA A 244 24.76 7.50 5.70
C ALA A 244 25.39 6.84 4.48
N LYS A 245 26.21 7.59 3.74
CA LYS A 245 26.90 7.12 2.55
C LYS A 245 28.25 6.51 2.94
N THR A 246 28.61 5.39 2.34
CA THR A 246 29.93 4.77 2.52
C THR A 246 30.28 3.91 1.31
N ILE A 247 31.55 3.52 1.22
CA ILE A 247 32.05 2.61 0.19
C ILE A 247 32.04 1.21 0.77
N ALA A 248 31.38 0.29 0.07
CA ALA A 248 31.32 -1.12 0.43
C ALA A 248 32.11 -1.96 -0.56
N LYS A 249 32.85 -2.93 -0.04
CA LYS A 249 33.52 -3.95 -0.83
C LYS A 249 32.58 -5.12 -1.08
N ILE A 250 32.40 -5.49 -2.34
CA ILE A 250 31.66 -6.70 -2.70
C ILE A 250 32.51 -7.92 -2.34
N VAL A 251 32.02 -8.72 -1.40
CA VAL A 251 32.68 -9.94 -0.90
C VAL A 251 32.27 -11.14 -1.74
N ARG A 252 30.98 -11.24 -2.07
CA ARG A 252 30.44 -12.36 -2.85
C ARG A 252 29.25 -11.91 -3.68
N ILE A 253 29.14 -12.48 -4.86
CA ILE A 253 27.99 -12.35 -5.75
C ILE A 253 27.40 -13.75 -5.95
N ALA A 254 26.11 -13.91 -5.74
CA ALA A 254 25.43 -15.18 -5.90
C ALA A 254 24.06 -14.98 -6.56
N GLN A 255 23.78 -15.72 -7.62
CA GLN A 255 22.44 -15.74 -8.23
C GLN A 255 21.45 -16.39 -7.26
N THR A 256 20.25 -15.82 -7.13
CA THR A 256 19.23 -16.33 -6.18
C THR A 256 18.33 -17.40 -6.80
N GLY A 257 18.42 -17.62 -8.12
CA GLY A 257 17.55 -18.50 -8.89
C GLY A 257 16.19 -17.89 -9.23
N VAL A 258 15.93 -16.65 -8.80
CA VAL A 258 14.69 -15.91 -9.10
C VAL A 258 14.88 -15.06 -10.35
N TYR A 259 13.89 -15.06 -11.24
CA TYR A 259 13.85 -14.20 -12.43
C TYR A 259 12.61 -13.32 -12.38
N ILE A 260 12.77 -12.04 -12.68
CA ILE A 260 11.69 -11.05 -12.76
C ILE A 260 11.78 -10.42 -14.15
N ASN A 261 10.73 -10.57 -14.96
CA ASN A 261 10.72 -10.12 -16.36
C ASN A 261 11.94 -10.62 -17.15
N GLU A 262 12.26 -11.92 -17.03
CA GLU A 262 13.41 -12.58 -17.66
C GLU A 262 14.79 -12.06 -17.24
N GLN A 263 14.85 -11.15 -16.26
CA GLN A 263 16.10 -10.65 -15.68
C GLN A 263 16.39 -11.37 -14.35
N PRO A 264 17.61 -11.87 -14.13
CA PRO A 264 17.95 -12.58 -12.90
C PRO A 264 18.11 -11.63 -11.71
N GLU A 265 17.64 -12.10 -10.55
CA GLU A 265 17.99 -11.52 -9.26
C GLU A 265 19.33 -12.08 -8.78
N VAL A 266 20.20 -11.17 -8.35
CA VAL A 266 21.52 -11.47 -7.80
C VAL A 266 21.65 -10.89 -6.39
N LYS A 267 22.23 -11.68 -5.50
CA LYS A 267 22.58 -11.31 -4.13
C LYS A 267 24.04 -10.88 -4.07
N TYR A 268 24.27 -9.66 -3.60
CA TYR A 268 25.56 -9.09 -3.30
C TYR A 268 25.78 -9.15 -1.79
N ASP A 269 26.74 -9.95 -1.34
CA ASP A 269 27.26 -9.87 0.02
C ASP A 269 28.37 -8.82 0.05
N ILE A 270 28.20 -7.83 0.92
CA ILE A 270 29.05 -6.64 0.98
C ILE A 270 29.62 -6.47 2.38
N SER A 271 30.80 -5.86 2.46
CA SER A 271 31.42 -5.44 3.71
C SER A 271 31.80 -3.96 3.65
N PHE A 272 31.50 -3.22 4.71
CA PHE A 272 31.74 -1.78 4.78
C PHE A 272 32.09 -1.36 6.20
N GLN A 273 32.72 -0.20 6.34
CA GLN A 273 32.95 0.43 7.65
C GLN A 273 31.93 1.55 7.88
N ASP A 274 31.40 1.60 9.10
CA ASP A 274 30.57 2.72 9.53
C ASP A 274 31.42 3.95 9.91
N LYS A 275 30.77 5.09 10.19
CA LYS A 275 31.43 6.33 10.65
C LYS A 275 32.27 6.16 11.94
N ARG A 276 32.13 5.05 12.68
CA ARG A 276 32.90 4.75 13.89
C ARG A 276 34.06 3.77 13.61
N GLY A 277 34.26 3.36 12.36
CA GLY A 277 35.27 2.39 11.96
C GLY A 277 34.88 0.93 12.23
N THR A 278 33.65 0.65 12.64
CA THR A 278 33.19 -0.73 12.85
C THR A 278 32.86 -1.37 11.50
N THR A 279 33.40 -2.56 11.26
CA THR A 279 33.16 -3.31 10.03
C THR A 279 31.85 -4.09 10.16
N HIS A 280 30.95 -3.88 9.19
CA HIS A 280 29.68 -4.58 9.07
C HIS A 280 29.69 -5.46 7.82
N GLN A 281 28.88 -6.52 7.86
CA GLN A 281 28.56 -7.35 6.70
C GLN A 281 27.06 -7.33 6.47
N ALA A 282 26.65 -7.14 5.23
CA ALA A 282 25.26 -7.08 4.85
C ALA A 282 25.05 -7.72 3.46
N SER A 283 23.79 -7.92 3.10
CA SER A 283 23.42 -8.48 1.80
C SER A 283 22.40 -7.59 1.10
N VAL A 284 22.65 -7.24 -0.16
CA VAL A 284 21.71 -6.53 -1.03
C VAL A 284 21.30 -7.43 -2.17
N LYS A 285 20.01 -7.47 -2.51
CA LYS A 285 19.49 -8.16 -3.69
C LYS A 285 19.17 -7.13 -4.77
N LYS A 286 19.57 -7.40 -6.01
CA LYS A 286 19.32 -6.53 -7.17
C LYS A 286 19.01 -7.37 -8.40
N ILE A 287 18.03 -6.90 -9.19
CA ILE A 287 17.75 -7.44 -10.52
C ILE A 287 18.73 -6.77 -11.48
N ILE A 288 19.49 -7.58 -12.22
CA ILE A 288 20.48 -7.08 -13.19
C ILE A 288 20.15 -7.58 -14.59
N GLN A 289 20.57 -6.84 -15.62
CA GLN A 289 20.41 -7.31 -16.99
C GLN A 289 21.38 -8.47 -17.25
N LEU A 290 20.99 -9.41 -18.12
CA LEU A 290 21.83 -10.59 -18.41
C LEU A 290 23.23 -10.21 -18.91
N ILE A 291 23.35 -9.09 -19.63
CA ILE A 291 24.61 -8.61 -20.19
C ILE A 291 25.59 -8.14 -19.10
N ASP A 292 25.08 -7.70 -17.93
CA ASP A 292 25.89 -7.16 -16.82
C ASP A 292 26.46 -8.25 -15.90
N ILE A 293 26.02 -9.52 -16.07
CA ILE A 293 26.46 -10.65 -15.23
C ILE A 293 27.96 -10.93 -15.43
N GLY A 294 28.46 -10.78 -16.66
CA GLY A 294 29.87 -11.02 -17.02
C GLY A 294 30.82 -9.94 -16.53
N ASP A 295 30.31 -8.73 -16.25
CA ASP A 295 31.09 -7.55 -15.85
C ASP A 295 31.07 -7.28 -14.34
N ALA A 296 30.43 -8.14 -13.55
CA ALA A 296 30.35 -8.03 -12.09
C ALA A 296 31.68 -8.41 -11.42
N LYS A 297 32.74 -7.65 -11.70
CA LYS A 297 34.05 -7.73 -11.03
C LYS A 297 33.91 -7.29 -9.57
N PRO A 298 34.85 -7.70 -8.68
CA PRO A 298 34.91 -7.26 -7.29
C PRO A 298 35.28 -5.78 -7.23
N THR A 299 34.29 -4.93 -7.43
CA THR A 299 34.43 -3.49 -7.44
C THR A 299 33.80 -2.93 -6.18
N GLU A 300 34.49 -2.01 -5.53
CA GLU A 300 33.92 -1.19 -4.48
C GLU A 300 32.70 -0.43 -5.03
N LYS A 301 31.60 -0.45 -4.27
CA LYS A 301 30.37 0.25 -4.63
C LYS A 301 29.94 1.17 -3.52
N GLU A 302 29.40 2.31 -3.92
CA GLU A 302 28.83 3.26 -2.98
C GLU A 302 27.44 2.79 -2.53
N ILE A 303 27.24 2.77 -1.23
CA ILE A 303 26.00 2.34 -0.59
C ILE A 303 25.47 3.41 0.34
N PHE A 304 24.18 3.37 0.60
CA PHE A 304 23.60 3.92 1.81
C PHE A 304 23.39 2.79 2.82
N TYR A 305 23.68 3.06 4.09
CA TYR A 305 23.35 2.18 5.22
C TYR A 305 22.63 2.98 6.30
N LEU A 306 21.75 2.34 7.07
CA LEU A 306 21.07 3.01 8.19
C LEU A 306 21.96 2.94 9.45
N PRO A 307 22.38 4.07 10.06
CA PRO A 307 23.26 4.02 11.24
C PRO A 307 22.66 3.30 12.46
N GLU A 308 21.33 3.33 12.62
CA GLU A 308 20.62 2.64 13.72
C GLU A 308 20.47 1.14 13.47
N ASP A 309 20.50 0.71 12.20
CA ASP A 309 20.41 -0.69 11.79
C ASP A 309 21.31 -0.92 10.56
N PRO A 310 22.61 -1.20 10.76
CA PRO A 310 23.58 -1.37 9.67
C PRO A 310 23.28 -2.56 8.75
N SER A 311 22.32 -3.43 9.09
CA SER A 311 21.89 -4.51 8.21
C SER A 311 21.01 -4.00 7.05
N LEU A 312 20.40 -2.82 7.20
CA LEU A 312 19.61 -2.18 6.16
C LEU A 312 20.52 -1.35 5.25
N VAL A 313 20.73 -1.86 4.05
CA VAL A 313 21.65 -1.32 3.04
C VAL A 313 21.00 -1.28 1.65
N GLY A 314 21.47 -0.36 0.82
CA GLY A 314 21.04 -0.22 -0.57
C GLY A 314 22.08 0.52 -1.40
N PHE A 315 22.23 0.17 -2.68
CA PHE A 315 23.18 0.84 -3.56
C PHE A 315 22.78 2.29 -3.81
N SER A 316 23.77 3.19 -3.91
CA SER A 316 23.51 4.62 -4.10
C SER A 316 22.78 4.93 -5.41
N GLU A 317 23.11 4.19 -6.47
CA GLU A 317 22.44 4.24 -7.79
C GLU A 317 20.94 3.98 -7.62
N ASP A 318 20.59 2.86 -6.98
CA ASP A 318 19.21 2.43 -6.81
C ASP A 318 18.42 3.42 -5.95
N ILE A 319 19.00 3.91 -4.85
CA ILE A 319 18.31 4.87 -3.98
C ILE A 319 18.04 6.19 -4.69
N ASN A 320 18.94 6.66 -5.54
CA ASN A 320 18.75 7.93 -6.26
C ASN A 320 17.87 7.79 -7.52
N ASP A 321 17.87 6.62 -8.15
CA ASP A 321 17.10 6.34 -9.38
C ASP A 321 15.71 5.74 -9.10
N HIS A 322 15.48 5.14 -7.93
CA HIS A 322 14.17 4.64 -7.51
C HIS A 322 13.16 5.80 -7.35
N GLU A 323 12.37 5.98 -8.42
CA GLU A 323 10.90 5.87 -8.42
C GLU A 323 10.44 5.22 -9.72
#